data_AF-A0A7L3X8I1-F1
#
_entry.id   AF-A0A7L3X8I1-F1
#
_cell.length_a   1.000
_cell.length_b   1.000
_cell.length_c   1.000
_cell.angle_alpha   90.00
_cell.angle_beta   90.00
_cell.angle_gamma   90.00
#
_symmetry.space_group_name_H-M   'P 1'
#
loop_
_entity.id
_entity.type
_entity.pdbx_description
1 polymer ?
#
loop_
_entity_poly.entity_id
_entity_poly.type
_entity_poly.pdbx_seq_one_letter_code
_entity_poly.pdbx_strand_id
1 'polypeptide(L)'
;MLRSRWLLPGASLALGAGLGAAVAARRRAEGDAAEGLLGRLPVVPVVAAATGPPALPGSGRAELTKYGLPGLAQLRSRESYVLCYDPRSRSALWVIEQLNRETLSGTSDRAACDFQEDDSVHEYHRATNADYRGSGFDRGHLAAAANHKWSQKAMRDTFYLSNIAPQNPHLNQNAWNNLEKYSRSLARNNKNVYVCTGPLYLPRMEADGKMYVKYQVIGKNNVAVPTHFFKVLILEKESGEIELRSYVMPNSPVDEQIPLERFLVPIESIERASGLLFVPNILKRTSNLKAITAGNKR
;
A
#
# COMPACT_ATOMS: atom_id res chain seq x y z
N MET A 1 -16.48 64.09 -47.18
CA MET A 1 -15.34 63.98 -48.12
C MET A 1 -14.91 62.52 -48.17
N LEU A 2 -14.76 61.99 -49.41
CA LEU A 2 -14.25 60.67 -49.86
C LEU A 2 -14.78 59.40 -49.14
N ARG A 3 -15.76 58.65 -49.68
CA ARG A 3 -15.75 57.68 -50.81
C ARG A 3 -14.80 56.47 -50.64
N SER A 4 -15.38 55.29 -50.41
CA SER A 4 -15.36 54.20 -51.42
C SER A 4 -16.45 53.14 -51.15
N ARG A 5 -17.20 52.80 -52.21
CA ARG A 5 -18.11 51.66 -52.41
C ARG A 5 -17.59 50.95 -53.66
N TRP A 6 -17.58 49.61 -53.71
CA TRP A 6 -17.89 48.75 -54.88
C TRP A 6 -18.13 47.32 -54.31
N LEU A 7 -19.36 46.80 -54.23
CA LEU A 7 -20.19 46.10 -55.26
C LEU A 7 -19.73 44.66 -55.61
N LEU A 8 -20.59 43.70 -55.22
CA LEU A 8 -20.81 42.31 -55.73
C LEU A 8 -21.14 42.31 -57.26
N PRO A 9 -21.35 41.18 -58.01
CA PRO A 9 -21.60 39.76 -57.66
C PRO A 9 -20.93 38.70 -58.60
N GLY A 10 -21.19 37.39 -58.39
CA GLY A 10 -20.93 36.37 -59.42
C GLY A 10 -21.00 34.92 -58.91
N ALA A 11 -22.17 34.29 -59.04
CA ALA A 11 -22.37 32.85 -58.86
C ALA A 11 -22.07 32.09 -60.16
N SER A 12 -21.50 30.89 -60.08
CA SER A 12 -21.74 29.80 -61.04
C SER A 12 -21.48 28.44 -60.41
N LEU A 13 -22.48 27.59 -60.57
CA LEU A 13 -22.57 26.19 -60.16
C LEU A 13 -21.62 25.30 -60.97
N ALA A 14 -21.05 24.29 -60.33
CA ALA A 14 -20.75 23.01 -60.98
C ALA A 14 -20.97 21.87 -59.97
N LEU A 15 -21.81 20.92 -60.40
CA LEU A 15 -22.23 19.72 -59.69
C LEU A 15 -21.07 18.75 -59.42
N GLY A 16 -21.09 18.15 -58.23
CA GLY A 16 -20.30 16.97 -57.90
C GLY A 16 -21.04 16.15 -56.85
N ALA A 17 -21.89 15.23 -57.31
CA ALA A 17 -22.60 14.29 -56.47
C ALA A 17 -21.61 13.24 -55.91
N GLY A 18 -21.61 13.09 -54.59
CA GLY A 18 -20.91 12.01 -53.90
C GLY A 18 -21.68 11.64 -52.63
N LEU A 19 -22.48 10.58 -52.71
CA LEU A 19 -23.20 10.00 -51.59
C LEU A 19 -22.21 9.52 -50.52
N GLY A 20 -22.43 9.93 -49.28
CA GLY A 20 -21.79 9.37 -48.10
C GLY A 20 -22.68 9.58 -46.88
N ALA A 21 -23.55 8.61 -46.60
CA ALA A 21 -24.40 8.63 -45.41
C ALA A 21 -23.54 8.50 -44.15
N ALA A 22 -23.45 9.56 -43.35
CA ALA A 22 -22.92 9.50 -42.00
C ALA A 22 -24.06 9.71 -41.00
N VAL A 23 -24.48 8.61 -40.39
CA VAL A 23 -25.47 8.58 -39.30
C VAL A 23 -24.89 9.33 -38.09
N ALA A 24 -25.59 10.38 -37.67
CA ALA A 24 -25.32 11.10 -36.43
C ALA A 24 -25.75 10.23 -35.23
N ALA A 25 -24.78 9.56 -34.59
CA ALA A 25 -24.96 8.95 -33.29
C ALA A 25 -24.43 9.89 -32.20
N ARG A 26 -25.38 10.56 -31.55
CA ARG A 26 -25.24 11.39 -30.36
C ARG A 26 -24.67 10.54 -29.21
N ARG A 27 -23.35 10.60 -28.96
CA ARG A 27 -22.74 9.99 -27.78
C ARG A 27 -22.94 10.90 -26.57
N ARG A 28 -23.66 10.38 -25.57
CA ARG A 28 -23.67 10.88 -24.19
C ARG A 28 -22.24 10.84 -23.66
N ALA A 29 -21.79 11.94 -23.08
CA ALA A 29 -20.60 11.98 -22.25
C ALA A 29 -20.94 11.29 -20.93
N GLU A 30 -20.45 10.07 -20.75
CA GLU A 30 -20.30 9.45 -19.43
C GLU A 30 -18.84 9.60 -19.01
N GLY A 31 -18.65 10.03 -17.76
CA GLY A 31 -17.36 10.42 -17.21
C GLY A 31 -16.37 9.26 -17.16
N ASP A 32 -15.17 9.55 -17.66
CA ASP A 32 -13.99 8.70 -17.54
C ASP A 32 -13.63 8.55 -16.05
N ALA A 33 -14.09 7.47 -15.44
CA ALA A 33 -13.52 6.98 -14.20
C ALA A 33 -12.11 6.46 -14.53
N ALA A 34 -11.10 7.14 -13.97
CA ALA A 34 -9.70 6.79 -14.11
C ALA A 34 -9.46 5.28 -13.99
N GLU A 35 -9.16 4.63 -15.12
CA GLU A 35 -8.56 3.30 -15.13
C GLU A 35 -7.29 3.34 -14.28
N GLY A 36 -7.34 2.64 -13.15
CA GLY A 36 -6.27 2.63 -12.16
C GLY A 36 -4.95 2.15 -12.75
N LEU A 37 -3.88 2.88 -12.45
CA LEU A 37 -2.48 2.65 -12.84
C LEU A 37 -1.99 1.20 -12.62
N LEU A 38 -2.67 0.44 -11.75
CA LEU A 38 -2.37 -0.95 -11.43
C LEU A 38 -2.84 -1.95 -12.50
N GLY A 39 -3.80 -1.58 -13.35
CA GLY A 39 -4.34 -2.45 -14.41
C GLY A 39 -3.53 -2.50 -15.71
N ARG A 40 -2.54 -1.60 -15.87
CA ARG A 40 -1.79 -1.42 -17.13
C ARG A 40 -0.39 -2.03 -17.14
N LEU A 41 -0.07 -2.88 -16.17
CA LEU A 41 1.25 -3.54 -16.10
C LEU A 41 1.22 -4.88 -16.85
N PRO A 42 2.18 -5.16 -17.74
CA PRO A 42 2.21 -6.40 -18.50
C PRO A 42 2.39 -7.62 -17.58
N VAL A 43 1.51 -8.60 -17.75
CA VAL A 43 1.58 -9.92 -17.10
C VAL A 43 2.64 -10.74 -17.84
N VAL A 44 3.85 -10.82 -17.27
CA VAL A 44 4.90 -11.74 -17.72
C VAL A 44 4.74 -13.05 -16.93
N PRO A 45 4.79 -14.23 -17.57
CA PRO A 45 4.66 -15.50 -16.87
C PRO A 45 5.74 -15.67 -15.80
N VAL A 46 5.32 -16.12 -14.62
CA VAL A 46 6.18 -16.40 -13.47
C VAL A 46 7.07 -17.60 -13.82
N VAL A 47 8.37 -17.35 -14.00
CA VAL A 47 9.36 -18.43 -13.96
C VAL A 47 9.47 -18.89 -12.52
N ALA A 48 9.16 -20.16 -12.27
CA ALA A 48 9.32 -20.79 -10.96
C ALA A 48 10.78 -20.64 -10.50
N ALA A 49 11.02 -19.77 -9.52
CA ALA A 49 12.34 -19.59 -8.95
C ALA A 49 12.69 -20.81 -8.08
N ALA A 50 13.69 -21.57 -8.53
CA ALA A 50 14.29 -22.65 -7.79
C ALA A 50 15.06 -22.13 -6.57
N THR A 51 14.91 -22.89 -5.48
CA THR A 51 15.83 -23.12 -4.36
C THR A 51 16.33 -21.93 -3.52
N GLY A 52 15.84 -21.88 -2.26
CA GLY A 52 16.58 -21.58 -1.02
C GLY A 52 17.35 -20.25 -0.88
N PRO A 53 17.56 -19.74 0.35
CA PRO A 53 18.57 -18.70 0.53
C PRO A 53 19.93 -19.26 0.09
N PRO A 54 20.73 -18.52 -0.70
CA PRO A 54 22.04 -18.99 -1.08
C PRO A 54 22.90 -19.14 0.18
N ALA A 55 23.30 -20.36 0.49
CA ALA A 55 24.34 -20.61 1.48
C ALA A 55 25.61 -19.89 0.99
N LEU A 56 26.22 -19.08 1.87
CA LEU A 56 27.45 -18.35 1.53
C LEU A 56 28.59 -19.39 1.33
N PRO A 57 29.23 -19.50 0.15
CA PRO A 57 30.36 -20.40 -0.04
C PRO A 57 31.59 -19.95 0.76
N GLY A 58 32.41 -20.93 1.14
CA GLY A 58 33.41 -20.87 2.21
C GLY A 58 34.63 -19.95 2.02
N SER A 59 35.34 -19.82 3.15
CA SER A 59 36.69 -19.32 3.47
C SER A 59 37.32 -18.11 2.76
N GLY A 60 36.97 -17.76 1.52
CA GLY A 60 37.47 -16.57 0.81
C GLY A 60 36.70 -15.27 1.11
N ARG A 61 35.55 -15.35 1.80
CA ARG A 61 34.66 -14.20 2.07
C ARG A 61 34.97 -13.44 3.35
N ALA A 62 35.75 -14.02 4.27
CA ALA A 62 36.09 -13.36 5.54
C ALA A 62 36.84 -12.04 5.32
N GLU A 63 37.71 -11.95 4.30
CA GLU A 63 38.38 -10.71 3.92
C GLU A 63 37.40 -9.67 3.33
N LEU A 64 36.41 -10.10 2.54
CA LEU A 64 35.42 -9.18 1.95
C LEU A 64 34.49 -8.58 3.00
N THR A 65 34.22 -9.29 4.10
CA THR A 65 33.40 -8.80 5.22
C THR A 65 34.24 -8.40 6.44
N LYS A 66 35.55 -8.21 6.26
CA LYS A 66 36.50 -7.89 7.34
C LYS A 66 36.08 -6.66 8.16
N TYR A 67 35.49 -5.68 7.49
CA TYR A 67 34.98 -4.45 8.10
C TYR A 67 33.44 -4.43 8.22
N GLY A 68 32.81 -5.60 8.13
CA GLY A 68 31.36 -5.76 8.19
C GLY A 68 30.63 -5.40 6.90
N LEU A 69 29.30 -5.45 6.97
CA LEU A 69 28.40 -5.03 5.90
C LEU A 69 27.73 -3.71 6.30
N PRO A 70 27.58 -2.74 5.38
CA PRO A 70 27.09 -1.40 5.72
C PRO A 70 25.59 -1.35 6.05
N GLY A 71 24.85 -2.41 5.75
CA GLY A 71 23.43 -2.52 6.04
C GLY A 71 22.98 -3.98 6.01
N LEU A 72 22.12 -4.34 6.95
CA LEU A 72 21.47 -5.63 7.07
C LEU A 72 19.96 -5.43 7.20
N ALA A 73 19.18 -6.49 7.01
CA ALA A 73 17.75 -6.46 7.28
C ALA A 73 17.50 -6.10 8.75
N GLN A 74 16.73 -5.03 9.00
CA GLN A 74 16.46 -4.54 10.35
C GLN A 74 15.15 -5.11 10.88
N LEU A 75 15.17 -6.41 11.20
CA LEU A 75 14.03 -7.07 11.84
C LEU A 75 13.90 -6.63 13.30
N ARG A 76 12.66 -6.45 13.75
CA ARG A 76 12.31 -6.22 15.15
C ARG A 76 11.10 -7.08 15.50
N SER A 77 11.26 -7.90 16.53
CA SER A 77 10.15 -8.66 17.12
C SER A 77 9.64 -7.89 18.33
N ARG A 78 8.35 -7.59 18.32
CA ARG A 78 7.59 -7.08 19.46
C ARG A 78 6.69 -8.17 20.00
N GLU A 79 5.90 -7.86 21.02
CA GLU A 79 5.04 -8.87 21.64
C GLU A 79 3.94 -9.39 20.71
N SER A 80 3.41 -8.53 19.83
CA SER A 80 2.24 -8.86 19.01
C SER A 80 2.43 -8.66 17.50
N TYR A 81 3.61 -8.20 17.09
CA TYR A 81 3.94 -8.02 15.68
C TYR A 81 5.44 -8.14 15.44
N VAL A 82 5.80 -8.43 14.19
CA VAL A 82 7.18 -8.37 13.70
C VAL A 82 7.23 -7.33 12.58
N LEU A 83 8.29 -6.54 12.54
CA LEU A 83 8.50 -5.59 11.45
C LEU A 83 9.90 -5.73 10.83
N CYS A 84 10.02 -5.29 9.59
CA CYS A 84 11.30 -4.97 8.97
C CYS A 84 11.40 -3.47 8.73
N TYR A 85 12.39 -2.82 9.35
CA TYR A 85 12.54 -1.37 9.31
C TYR A 85 13.37 -0.90 8.10
N ASP A 86 12.94 0.15 7.41
CA ASP A 86 13.74 0.85 6.40
C ASP A 86 14.40 2.10 7.01
N PRO A 87 15.72 2.08 7.30
CA PRO A 87 16.42 3.25 7.81
C PRO A 87 16.44 4.43 6.83
N ARG A 88 16.28 4.18 5.52
CA ARG A 88 16.26 5.23 4.50
C ARG A 88 14.94 5.98 4.51
N SER A 89 13.81 5.29 4.67
CA SER A 89 12.49 5.94 4.74
C SER A 89 12.09 6.37 6.14
N ARG A 90 12.77 5.84 7.18
CA ARG A 90 12.46 6.02 8.61
C ARG A 90 11.09 5.45 9.01
N SER A 91 10.63 4.42 8.30
CA SER A 91 9.38 3.68 8.58
C SER A 91 9.59 2.19 8.30
N ALA A 92 8.66 1.33 8.72
CA ALA A 92 8.71 -0.08 8.35
C ALA A 92 8.52 -0.29 6.84
N LEU A 93 9.27 -1.23 6.26
CA LEU A 93 8.96 -1.83 4.95
C LEU A 93 7.65 -2.62 5.03
N TRP A 94 7.48 -3.38 6.11
CA TRP A 94 6.29 -4.14 6.42
C TRP A 94 6.22 -4.42 7.92
N VAL A 95 4.99 -4.61 8.38
CA VAL A 95 4.65 -5.08 9.72
C VAL A 95 3.68 -6.26 9.57
N ILE A 96 3.97 -7.37 10.23
CA ILE A 96 3.10 -8.55 10.28
C ILE A 96 2.57 -8.79 11.69
N GLU A 97 1.26 -9.02 11.79
CA GLU A 97 0.55 -9.32 13.04
C GLU A 97 -0.40 -10.50 12.83
N GLN A 98 -0.76 -11.18 13.92
CA GLN A 98 -1.74 -12.26 13.93
C GLN A 98 -2.97 -11.86 14.74
N LEU A 99 -4.14 -11.94 14.11
CA LEU A 99 -5.43 -11.69 14.72
C LEU A 99 -6.18 -13.00 14.90
N ASN A 100 -6.70 -13.21 16.10
CA ASN A 100 -7.63 -14.28 16.42
C ASN A 100 -8.58 -13.79 17.54
N ARG A 101 -9.52 -14.63 17.96
CA ARG A 101 -10.52 -14.25 18.97
C ARG A 101 -9.88 -13.84 20.30
N GLU A 102 -8.79 -14.48 20.69
CA GLU A 102 -8.07 -14.21 21.94
C GLU A 102 -7.39 -12.85 21.87
N THR A 103 -6.66 -12.56 20.78
CA THR A 103 -5.90 -11.30 20.66
C THR A 103 -6.79 -10.06 20.57
N LEU A 104 -8.01 -10.19 20.05
CA LEU A 104 -8.95 -9.07 19.92
C LEU A 104 -9.74 -8.76 21.20
N SER A 105 -9.71 -9.64 22.18
CA SER A 105 -10.40 -9.47 23.47
C SER A 105 -9.46 -8.86 24.51
N GLY A 106 -10.00 -8.18 25.52
CA GLY A 106 -9.21 -7.65 26.64
C GLY A 106 -9.53 -6.19 26.99
N THR A 107 -8.98 -5.76 28.12
CA THR A 107 -9.28 -4.47 28.78
C THR A 107 -8.18 -3.43 28.60
N SER A 108 -7.19 -3.68 27.73
CA SER A 108 -6.10 -2.74 27.51
C SER A 108 -6.62 -1.38 27.04
N ASP A 109 -6.08 -0.33 27.66
CA ASP A 109 -6.48 1.06 27.44
C ASP A 109 -5.52 1.75 26.47
N ARG A 110 -6.08 2.23 25.34
CA ARG A 110 -5.34 2.98 24.34
C ARG A 110 -4.94 4.37 24.85
N ALA A 111 -5.73 4.96 25.75
CA ALA A 111 -5.44 6.29 26.29
C ALA A 111 -4.21 6.30 27.21
N ALA A 112 -3.82 5.14 27.75
CA ALA A 112 -2.61 4.95 28.52
C ALA A 112 -1.34 4.72 27.66
N CYS A 113 -1.43 4.92 26.34
CA CYS A 113 -0.33 4.73 25.40
C CYS A 113 0.02 6.05 24.71
N ASP A 114 1.31 6.40 24.75
CA ASP A 114 1.86 7.55 24.03
C ASP A 114 2.83 7.09 22.95
N PHE A 115 2.83 7.81 21.83
CA PHE A 115 3.81 7.57 20.78
C PHE A 115 5.22 7.84 21.29
N GLN A 116 6.11 6.88 21.09
CA GLN A 116 7.48 6.95 21.56
C GLN A 116 8.45 6.56 20.45
N GLU A 117 9.62 7.17 20.48
CA GLU A 117 10.71 6.84 19.58
C GLU A 117 11.20 5.42 19.84
N ASP A 118 11.73 4.75 18.82
CA ASP A 118 12.26 3.40 18.97
C ASP A 118 13.77 3.45 19.17
N ASP A 119 14.21 3.38 20.44
CA ASP A 119 15.62 3.44 20.80
C ASP A 119 16.48 2.31 20.22
N SER A 120 15.86 1.23 19.73
CA SER A 120 16.57 0.17 19.02
C SER A 120 17.01 0.55 17.61
N VAL A 121 16.53 1.68 17.07
CA VAL A 121 16.93 2.23 15.77
C VAL A 121 18.00 3.29 15.99
N HIS A 122 19.09 3.26 15.23
CA HIS A 122 20.13 4.30 15.31
C HIS A 122 19.54 5.69 15.07
N GLU A 123 19.94 6.68 15.86
CA GLU A 123 19.37 8.04 15.86
C GLU A 123 19.29 8.71 14.48
N TYR A 124 20.31 8.54 13.62
CA TYR A 124 20.32 9.05 12.22
C TYR A 124 19.16 8.57 11.35
N HIS A 125 18.57 7.45 11.72
CA HIS A 125 17.56 6.74 10.96
C HIS A 125 16.25 6.61 11.76
N ARG A 126 16.12 7.32 12.89
CA ARG A 126 14.98 7.20 13.78
C ARG A 126 13.99 8.34 13.53
N ALA A 127 12.71 7.99 13.39
CA ALA A 127 11.64 8.98 13.42
C ALA A 127 11.37 9.44 14.86
N THR A 128 11.10 10.73 15.03
CA THR A 128 10.81 11.36 16.32
C THR A 128 9.41 11.96 16.32
N ASN A 129 8.83 12.21 17.51
CA ASN A 129 7.55 12.92 17.59
C ASN A 129 7.64 14.35 17.03
N ALA A 130 8.83 14.96 17.08
CA ALA A 130 9.07 16.28 16.52
C ALA A 130 8.93 16.30 14.99
N ASP A 131 9.24 15.20 14.30
CA ASP A 131 9.10 15.12 12.84
C ASP A 131 7.64 15.17 12.37
N TYR A 132 6.73 14.62 13.19
CA TYR A 132 5.30 14.61 12.90
C TYR A 132 4.59 15.90 13.33
N ARG A 133 5.10 16.59 14.37
CA ARG A 133 4.47 17.79 14.93
C ARG A 133 4.40 18.90 13.87
N GLY A 134 3.18 19.36 13.57
CA GLY A 134 2.95 20.42 12.58
C GLY A 134 3.15 19.99 11.11
N SER A 135 3.37 18.71 10.84
CA SER A 135 3.57 18.20 9.48
C SER A 135 2.28 18.12 8.64
N GLY A 136 1.12 18.13 9.29
CA GLY A 136 -0.18 17.85 8.68
C GLY A 136 -0.53 16.37 8.53
N PHE A 137 0.36 15.46 8.93
CA PHE A 137 0.14 14.01 8.90
C PHE A 137 -0.11 13.44 10.31
N ASP A 138 -1.01 12.46 10.36
CA ASP A 138 -1.19 11.62 11.53
C ASP A 138 -0.04 10.63 11.66
N ARG A 139 0.20 10.20 12.91
CA ARG A 139 1.02 9.03 13.24
C ARG A 139 0.20 7.76 12.99
N GLY A 140 0.10 7.37 11.72
CA GLY A 140 -0.67 6.22 11.26
C GLY A 140 -0.04 4.88 11.66
N HIS A 141 -0.80 4.02 12.34
CA HIS A 141 -0.33 2.70 12.77
C HIS A 141 -0.32 1.71 11.60
N LEU A 142 0.72 0.87 11.50
CA LEU A 142 0.75 -0.27 10.57
C LEU A 142 0.16 -1.54 11.22
N ALA A 143 0.61 -1.90 12.43
CA ALA A 143 -0.11 -2.76 13.36
C ALA A 143 -0.97 -1.91 14.29
N ALA A 144 -2.30 -2.09 14.21
CA ALA A 144 -3.25 -1.21 14.88
C ALA A 144 -3.40 -1.56 16.37
N ALA A 145 -3.35 -0.57 17.27
CA ALA A 145 -3.44 -0.83 18.72
C ALA A 145 -4.68 -1.64 19.14
N ALA A 146 -5.83 -1.42 18.47
CA ALA A 146 -7.08 -2.11 18.75
C ALA A 146 -7.04 -3.63 18.42
N ASN A 147 -6.00 -4.09 17.72
CA ASN A 147 -5.77 -5.50 17.43
C ASN A 147 -5.10 -6.25 18.59
N HIS A 148 -4.62 -5.54 19.61
CA HIS A 148 -3.80 -6.09 20.68
C HIS A 148 -4.40 -5.78 22.06
N LYS A 149 -5.73 -5.86 22.18
CA LYS A 149 -6.43 -5.57 23.43
C LYS A 149 -6.12 -6.54 24.57
N TRP A 150 -5.60 -7.71 24.24
CA TRP A 150 -5.29 -8.78 25.18
C TRP A 150 -4.11 -8.46 26.11
N SER A 151 -3.21 -7.55 25.72
CA SER A 151 -2.05 -7.16 26.52
C SER A 151 -1.75 -5.67 26.39
N GLN A 152 -1.67 -4.97 27.53
CA GLN A 152 -1.32 -3.55 27.55
C GLN A 152 0.10 -3.32 27.01
N LYS A 153 1.00 -4.28 27.21
CA LYS A 153 2.36 -4.20 26.68
C LYS A 153 2.35 -4.39 25.15
N ALA A 154 1.60 -5.36 24.63
CA ALA A 154 1.41 -5.52 23.18
C ALA A 154 0.79 -4.28 22.53
N MET A 155 -0.19 -3.66 23.19
CA MET A 155 -0.78 -2.41 22.73
C MET A 155 0.23 -1.27 22.74
N ARG A 156 0.98 -1.08 23.84
CA ARG A 156 2.04 -0.05 23.94
C ARG A 156 3.12 -0.23 22.88
N ASP A 157 3.49 -1.47 22.56
CA ASP A 157 4.48 -1.74 21.51
C ASP A 157 4.03 -1.16 20.16
N THR A 158 2.72 -1.05 19.88
CA THR A 158 2.25 -0.44 18.61
C THR A 158 2.48 1.07 18.50
N PHE A 159 2.77 1.74 19.61
CA PHE A 159 3.03 3.18 19.67
C PHE A 159 4.50 3.53 19.45
N TYR A 160 5.39 2.54 19.25
CA TYR A 160 6.73 2.81 18.74
C TYR A 160 6.67 3.40 17.34
N LEU A 161 7.37 4.50 17.10
CA LEU A 161 7.41 5.17 15.79
C LEU A 161 7.98 4.31 14.65
N SER A 162 8.64 3.19 14.97
CA SER A 162 9.05 2.18 13.96
C SER A 162 7.86 1.44 13.33
N ASN A 163 6.71 1.37 14.02
CA ASN A 163 5.43 0.85 13.51
C ASN A 163 4.58 1.93 12.82
N ILE A 164 5.10 3.16 12.70
CA ILE A 164 4.33 4.33 12.26
C ILE A 164 4.81 4.83 10.90
N ALA A 165 3.87 5.29 10.10
CA ALA A 165 4.14 6.05 8.89
C ALA A 165 3.27 7.33 8.84
N PRO A 166 3.74 8.41 8.20
CA PRO A 166 2.93 9.61 7.98
C PRO A 166 1.69 9.28 7.15
N GLN A 167 0.52 9.41 7.77
CA GLN A 167 -0.75 9.06 7.13
C GLN A 167 -1.65 10.28 7.04
N ASN A 168 -2.33 10.44 5.90
CA ASN A 168 -3.32 11.49 5.72
C ASN A 168 -4.40 11.35 6.83
N PRO A 169 -4.73 12.43 7.57
CA PRO A 169 -5.65 12.31 8.70
C PRO A 169 -7.03 11.77 8.32
N HIS A 170 -7.58 12.17 7.17
CA HIS A 170 -8.88 11.68 6.71
C HIS A 170 -8.82 10.19 6.35
N LEU A 171 -7.75 9.73 5.70
CA LEU A 171 -7.54 8.30 5.47
C LEU A 171 -7.47 7.51 6.79
N ASN A 172 -6.58 7.94 7.70
CA ASN A 172 -6.28 7.26 8.96
C ASN A 172 -7.53 7.07 9.81
N GLN A 173 -8.34 8.13 9.94
CA GLN A 173 -9.47 8.15 10.86
C GLN A 173 -10.72 7.46 10.27
N ASN A 174 -10.83 7.39 8.94
CA ASN A 174 -12.00 6.88 8.22
C ASN A 174 -11.72 5.57 7.46
N ALA A 175 -11.47 5.64 6.15
CA ALA A 175 -11.42 4.46 5.27
C ALA A 175 -10.39 3.40 5.71
N TRP A 176 -9.22 3.83 6.21
CA TRP A 176 -8.21 2.90 6.73
C TRP A 176 -8.66 2.22 8.02
N ASN A 177 -9.24 2.98 8.96
CA ASN A 177 -9.85 2.45 10.18
C ASN A 177 -11.00 1.47 9.86
N ASN A 178 -11.78 1.72 8.80
CA ASN A 178 -12.80 0.79 8.33
C ASN A 178 -12.19 -0.53 7.84
N LEU A 179 -11.08 -0.48 7.09
CA LEU A 179 -10.33 -1.67 6.69
C LEU A 179 -9.74 -2.44 7.90
N GLU A 180 -9.28 -1.73 8.93
CA GLU A 180 -8.81 -2.36 10.18
C GLU A 180 -9.96 -3.04 10.95
N LYS A 181 -11.11 -2.36 11.10
CA LYS A 181 -12.32 -2.94 11.70
C LYS A 181 -12.76 -4.18 10.93
N TYR A 182 -12.70 -4.12 9.60
CA TYR A 182 -13.01 -5.25 8.74
C TYR A 182 -12.06 -6.43 8.96
N SER A 183 -10.75 -6.17 9.01
CA SER A 183 -9.73 -7.18 9.31
C SER A 183 -10.00 -7.90 10.65
N ARG A 184 -10.36 -7.14 11.69
CA ARG A 184 -10.79 -7.69 12.99
C ARG A 184 -12.09 -8.50 12.90
N SER A 185 -13.04 -8.08 12.07
CA SER A 185 -14.29 -8.83 11.86
C SER A 185 -14.02 -10.21 11.24
N LEU A 186 -13.05 -10.32 10.34
CA LEU A 186 -12.67 -11.59 9.72
C LEU A 186 -12.07 -12.56 10.74
N ALA A 187 -11.32 -12.07 11.73
CA ALA A 187 -10.75 -12.88 12.79
C ALA A 187 -11.79 -13.50 13.75
N ARG A 188 -13.06 -13.08 13.67
CA ARG A 188 -14.16 -13.76 14.40
C ARG A 188 -14.59 -15.06 13.71
N ASN A 189 -14.46 -15.11 12.39
CA ASN A 189 -14.98 -16.19 11.54
C ASN A 189 -13.90 -17.09 10.93
N ASN A 190 -12.63 -16.73 11.10
CA ASN A 190 -11.47 -17.51 10.67
C ASN A 190 -10.68 -17.94 11.91
N LYS A 191 -9.98 -19.07 11.80
CA LYS A 191 -9.14 -19.61 12.87
C LYS A 191 -8.02 -18.62 13.20
N ASN A 192 -7.33 -18.15 12.16
CA ASN A 192 -6.32 -17.10 12.24
C ASN A 192 -6.47 -16.13 11.06
N VAL A 193 -6.13 -14.86 11.32
CA VAL A 193 -5.97 -13.85 10.27
C VAL A 193 -4.60 -13.21 10.45
N TYR A 194 -3.67 -13.50 9.53
CA TYR A 194 -2.41 -12.79 9.49
C TYR A 194 -2.57 -11.53 8.64
N VAL A 195 -2.09 -10.41 9.15
CA VAL A 195 -2.19 -9.11 8.49
C VAL A 195 -0.77 -8.61 8.25
N CYS A 196 -0.41 -8.41 6.99
CA CYS A 196 0.82 -7.70 6.63
C CYS A 196 0.47 -6.32 6.08
N THR A 197 1.03 -5.28 6.70
CA THR A 197 0.74 -3.89 6.38
C THR A 197 2.04 -3.14 6.09
N GLY A 198 2.05 -2.27 5.09
CA GLY A 198 3.23 -1.44 4.82
C GLY A 198 2.96 -0.28 3.86
N PRO A 199 3.92 0.65 3.75
CA PRO A 199 3.87 1.77 2.82
C PRO A 199 4.22 1.36 1.38
N LEU A 200 3.74 2.14 0.41
CA LEU A 200 4.13 2.06 -1.00
C LEU A 200 4.50 3.44 -1.55
N TYR A 201 5.48 3.45 -2.45
CA TYR A 201 5.97 4.63 -3.16
C TYR A 201 5.78 4.41 -4.66
N LEU A 202 4.55 4.64 -5.14
CA LEU A 202 4.16 4.32 -6.51
C LEU A 202 4.56 5.45 -7.46
N PRO A 203 5.08 5.13 -8.66
CA PRO A 203 5.44 6.13 -9.63
C PRO A 203 4.21 6.73 -10.29
N ARG A 204 4.32 7.97 -10.77
CA ARG A 204 3.32 8.61 -11.62
C ARG A 204 4.00 9.18 -12.87
N MET A 205 3.28 9.18 -13.99
CA MET A 205 3.75 9.83 -15.20
C MET A 205 3.58 11.34 -15.06
N GLU A 206 4.63 12.10 -15.36
CA GLU A 206 4.55 13.57 -15.41
C GLU A 206 4.40 14.07 -16.87
N ALA A 207 4.23 15.38 -17.06
CA ALA A 207 3.91 15.98 -18.36
C ALA A 207 4.98 15.76 -19.44
N ASP A 208 6.21 15.41 -19.04
CA ASP A 208 7.32 15.06 -19.93
C ASP A 208 7.25 13.61 -20.43
N GLY A 209 6.22 12.85 -20.06
CA GLY A 209 6.01 11.45 -20.43
C GLY A 209 6.88 10.45 -19.66
N LYS A 210 7.61 10.88 -18.62
CA LYS A 210 8.46 10.00 -17.81
C LYS A 210 7.80 9.62 -16.49
N MET A 211 8.18 8.47 -15.96
CA MET A 211 7.70 7.98 -14.66
C MET A 211 8.61 8.46 -13.54
N TYR A 212 8.03 9.06 -12.51
CA TYR A 212 8.74 9.51 -11.32
C TYR A 212 8.09 8.98 -10.06
N VAL A 213 8.91 8.57 -9.10
CA VAL A 213 8.48 8.38 -7.71
C VAL A 213 8.74 9.69 -6.99
N LYS A 214 7.67 10.37 -6.56
CA LYS A 214 7.74 11.62 -5.82
C LYS A 214 6.92 11.50 -4.54
N TYR A 215 7.58 11.77 -3.41
CA TYR A 215 6.95 11.76 -2.09
C TYR A 215 7.55 12.88 -1.23
N GLN A 216 6.76 13.37 -0.28
CA GLN A 216 7.22 14.33 0.72
C GLN A 216 8.07 13.61 1.77
N VAL A 217 9.03 14.34 2.35
CA VAL A 217 9.67 13.97 3.62
C VAL A 217 9.32 15.02 4.68
N ILE A 218 9.15 14.59 5.93
CA ILE A 218 8.77 15.48 7.04
C ILE A 218 9.82 15.48 8.16
N GLY A 219 9.88 16.59 8.89
CA GLY A 219 10.76 16.76 10.03
C GLY A 219 12.25 16.91 9.68
N LYS A 220 13.09 16.98 10.71
CA LYS A 220 14.55 17.09 10.54
C LYS A 220 15.17 15.77 10.08
N ASN A 221 14.51 14.65 10.41
CA ASN A 221 14.98 13.31 10.06
C ASN A 221 14.51 12.84 8.68
N ASN A 222 13.78 13.68 7.94
CA ASN A 222 13.26 13.37 6.60
C ASN A 222 12.45 12.06 6.55
N VAL A 223 11.49 11.91 7.46
CA VAL A 223 10.59 10.74 7.48
C VAL A 223 9.75 10.74 6.21
N ALA A 224 9.80 9.66 5.44
CA ALA A 224 9.14 9.59 4.15
C ALA A 224 7.62 9.45 4.31
N VAL A 225 6.86 10.25 3.55
CA VAL A 225 5.40 10.16 3.47
C VAL A 225 5.04 9.19 2.34
N PRO A 226 4.43 8.02 2.63
CA PRO A 226 4.05 7.06 1.60
C PRO A 226 3.04 7.66 0.62
N THR A 227 3.10 7.24 -0.63
CA THR A 227 2.06 7.61 -1.62
C THR A 227 0.79 6.80 -1.42
N HIS A 228 0.93 5.56 -0.97
CA HIS A 228 -0.14 4.59 -0.76
C HIS A 228 0.23 3.69 0.42
N PHE A 229 -0.74 2.96 0.93
CA PHE A 229 -0.54 1.87 1.88
C PHE A 229 -1.10 0.57 1.32
N PHE A 230 -0.46 -0.54 1.63
CA PHE A 230 -0.97 -1.87 1.35
C PHE A 230 -1.39 -2.59 2.63
N LYS A 231 -2.37 -3.48 2.51
CA LYS A 231 -2.70 -4.47 3.54
C LYS A 231 -3.02 -5.81 2.90
N VAL A 232 -2.26 -6.84 3.24
CA VAL A 232 -2.47 -8.23 2.80
C VAL A 232 -3.02 -9.02 3.98
N LEU A 233 -4.20 -9.62 3.80
CA LEU A 233 -4.86 -10.49 4.75
C LEU A 233 -4.69 -11.93 4.30
N ILE A 234 -4.11 -12.76 5.17
CA ILE A 234 -4.01 -14.21 5.00
C ILE A 234 -4.98 -14.85 5.98
N LEU A 235 -6.08 -15.39 5.46
CA LEU A 235 -7.17 -15.94 6.24
C LEU A 235 -7.01 -17.46 6.31
N GLU A 236 -6.76 -17.99 7.50
CA GLU A 236 -6.77 -19.43 7.76
C GLU A 236 -8.18 -19.83 8.23
N LYS A 237 -8.92 -20.54 7.37
CA LYS A 237 -10.22 -21.08 7.73
C LYS A 237 -10.06 -22.30 8.64
N GLU A 238 -11.11 -22.63 9.39
CA GLU A 238 -11.15 -23.86 10.20
C GLU A 238 -10.97 -25.14 9.35
N SER A 239 -11.35 -25.10 8.07
CA SER A 239 -11.14 -26.19 7.12
C SER A 239 -9.69 -26.37 6.67
N GLY A 240 -8.78 -25.45 7.02
CA GLY A 240 -7.40 -25.41 6.53
C GLY A 240 -7.22 -24.73 5.16
N GLU A 241 -8.31 -24.29 4.51
CA GLU A 241 -8.24 -23.45 3.31
C GLU A 241 -7.64 -22.07 3.66
N ILE A 242 -6.68 -21.62 2.84
CA ILE A 242 -6.10 -20.29 2.95
C ILE A 242 -6.74 -19.36 1.92
N GLU A 243 -7.30 -18.24 2.38
CA GLU A 243 -7.84 -17.20 1.51
C GLU A 243 -6.99 -15.92 1.61
N LEU A 244 -6.57 -15.38 0.47
CA LEU A 244 -5.80 -14.13 0.39
C LEU A 244 -6.66 -12.97 -0.06
N ARG A 245 -6.52 -11.84 0.62
CA ARG A 245 -7.13 -10.56 0.22
C ARG A 245 -6.11 -9.44 0.34
N SER A 246 -5.96 -8.67 -0.72
CA SER A 246 -4.88 -7.69 -0.86
C SER A 246 -5.47 -6.34 -1.21
N TYR A 247 -5.24 -5.34 -0.37
CA TYR A 247 -5.79 -4.00 -0.51
C TYR A 247 -4.70 -2.97 -0.71
N VAL A 248 -4.97 -1.96 -1.55
CA VAL A 248 -4.13 -0.76 -1.68
C VAL A 248 -5.01 0.48 -1.60
N MET A 249 -4.65 1.43 -0.73
CA MET A 249 -5.33 2.72 -0.61
C MET A 249 -4.33 3.87 -0.80
N PRO A 250 -4.71 4.95 -1.52
CA PRO A 250 -3.86 6.14 -1.66
C PRO A 250 -3.76 6.87 -0.32
N ASN A 251 -2.59 7.46 -0.03
CA ASN A 251 -2.36 8.27 1.16
C ASN A 251 -2.94 9.69 0.99
N SER A 252 -4.24 9.75 0.73
CA SER A 252 -5.02 10.96 0.48
C SER A 252 -6.40 10.79 1.11
N PRO A 253 -7.26 11.82 1.16
CA PRO A 253 -8.65 11.63 1.52
C PRO A 253 -9.30 10.57 0.61
N VAL A 254 -9.98 9.61 1.22
CA VAL A 254 -10.73 8.53 0.55
C VAL A 254 -12.14 8.56 1.13
N ASP A 255 -13.14 8.65 0.27
CA ASP A 255 -14.55 8.57 0.67
C ASP A 255 -14.84 7.22 1.34
N GLU A 256 -15.23 7.28 2.61
CA GLU A 256 -15.55 6.12 3.44
C GLU A 256 -16.80 5.33 3.00
N GLN A 257 -17.61 5.89 2.10
CA GLN A 257 -18.75 5.19 1.50
C GLN A 257 -18.32 4.23 0.39
N ILE A 258 -17.10 4.38 -0.15
CA ILE A 258 -16.58 3.48 -1.17
C ILE A 258 -16.38 2.08 -0.54
N PRO A 259 -17.01 1.03 -1.09
CA PRO A 259 -16.86 -0.32 -0.57
C PRO A 259 -15.41 -0.79 -0.57
N LEU A 260 -14.96 -1.48 0.48
CA LEU A 260 -13.56 -1.92 0.64
C LEU A 260 -13.09 -2.80 -0.54
N GLU A 261 -14.02 -3.53 -1.17
CA GLU A 261 -13.75 -4.39 -2.33
C GLU A 261 -13.24 -3.62 -3.54
N ARG A 262 -13.50 -2.31 -3.62
CA ARG A 262 -12.96 -1.44 -4.69
C ARG A 262 -11.46 -1.20 -4.56
N PHE A 263 -10.89 -1.44 -3.39
CA PHE A 263 -9.46 -1.31 -3.13
C PHE A 263 -8.72 -2.65 -3.23
N LEU A 264 -9.42 -3.74 -3.59
CA LEU A 264 -8.79 -5.03 -3.83
C LEU A 264 -7.90 -4.97 -5.07
N VAL A 265 -6.69 -5.52 -4.94
CA VAL A 265 -5.71 -5.61 -6.02
C VAL A 265 -5.16 -7.03 -6.11
N PRO A 266 -4.65 -7.47 -7.28
CA PRO A 266 -3.84 -8.68 -7.35
C PRO A 266 -2.63 -8.58 -6.42
N ILE A 267 -2.32 -9.65 -5.70
CA ILE A 267 -1.19 -9.67 -4.76
C ILE A 267 0.14 -9.41 -5.47
N GLU A 268 0.26 -9.84 -6.72
CA GLU A 268 1.46 -9.64 -7.56
C GLU A 268 1.75 -8.16 -7.80
N SER A 269 0.71 -7.30 -7.82
CA SER A 269 0.90 -5.85 -7.94
C SER A 269 1.58 -5.25 -6.70
N ILE A 270 1.23 -5.76 -5.51
CA ILE A 270 1.89 -5.37 -4.26
C ILE A 270 3.32 -5.92 -4.23
N GLU A 271 3.52 -7.20 -4.58
CA GLU A 271 4.86 -7.81 -4.64
C GLU A 271 5.81 -7.01 -5.55
N ARG A 272 5.34 -6.67 -6.76
CA ARG A 272 6.11 -5.88 -7.72
C ARG A 272 6.42 -4.46 -7.23
N ALA A 273 5.44 -3.79 -6.63
CA ALA A 273 5.61 -2.40 -6.18
C ALA A 273 6.41 -2.27 -4.88
N SER A 274 6.33 -3.26 -4.00
CA SER A 274 6.99 -3.25 -2.68
C SER A 274 8.36 -3.94 -2.67
N GLY A 275 8.64 -4.81 -3.65
CA GLY A 275 9.80 -5.69 -3.63
C GLY A 275 9.68 -6.85 -2.62
N LEU A 276 8.49 -7.09 -2.08
CA LEU A 276 8.20 -8.18 -1.14
C LEU A 276 7.65 -9.41 -1.86
N LEU A 277 7.74 -10.58 -1.23
CA LEU A 277 7.18 -11.83 -1.72
C LEU A 277 6.30 -12.48 -0.65
N PHE A 278 5.04 -12.71 -0.99
CA PHE A 278 4.02 -13.34 -0.16
C PHE A 278 3.67 -14.73 -0.68
N VAL A 279 3.30 -14.84 -1.96
CA VAL A 279 2.75 -16.07 -2.55
C VAL A 279 3.73 -17.24 -2.46
N PRO A 280 5.03 -17.10 -2.83
CA PRO A 280 5.98 -18.20 -2.70
C PRO A 280 6.17 -18.67 -1.26
N ASN A 281 6.01 -17.78 -0.29
CA ASN A 281 6.17 -18.12 1.13
C ASN A 281 4.95 -18.86 1.68
N ILE A 282 3.75 -18.55 1.17
CA ILE A 282 2.51 -19.24 1.52
C ILE A 282 2.45 -20.62 0.86
N LEU A 283 2.80 -20.71 -0.42
CA LEU A 283 2.77 -21.98 -1.18
C LEU A 283 3.77 -23.02 -0.65
N LYS A 284 4.85 -22.60 0.04
CA LYS A 284 5.74 -23.51 0.77
C LYS A 284 5.03 -24.23 1.93
N ARG A 285 3.91 -23.70 2.43
CA ARG A 285 3.20 -24.19 3.62
C ARG A 285 1.83 -24.81 3.30
N THR A 286 1.24 -24.48 2.16
CA THR A 286 -0.06 -25.03 1.74
C THR A 286 -0.19 -25.07 0.21
N SER A 287 -0.88 -26.07 -0.31
CA SER A 287 -1.31 -26.15 -1.72
C SER A 287 -2.74 -25.65 -1.94
N ASN A 288 -3.49 -25.34 -0.88
CA ASN A 288 -4.91 -24.95 -0.95
C ASN A 288 -5.09 -23.43 -0.74
N LEU A 289 -4.78 -22.67 -1.79
CA LEU A 289 -4.76 -21.20 -1.78
C LEU A 289 -5.86 -20.61 -2.68
N LYS A 290 -6.68 -19.72 -2.13
CA LYS A 290 -7.69 -18.95 -2.86
C LYS A 290 -7.41 -17.45 -2.78
N ALA A 291 -7.08 -16.81 -3.89
CA ALA A 291 -6.90 -15.36 -3.94
C ALA A 291 -8.20 -14.64 -4.35
N ILE A 292 -8.55 -13.57 -3.64
CA ILE A 292 -9.69 -12.69 -3.96
C ILE A 292 -9.15 -11.38 -4.54
N THR A 293 -9.58 -11.05 -5.76
CA THR A 293 -9.25 -9.83 -6.49
C THR A 293 -10.52 -9.11 -6.93
N ALA A 294 -10.41 -7.81 -7.24
CA ALA A 294 -11.53 -7.04 -7.78
C ALA A 294 -12.05 -7.71 -9.07
N GLY A 295 -13.32 -8.15 -9.06
CA GLY A 295 -13.97 -8.78 -10.21
C GLY A 295 -14.39 -10.25 -10.02
N ASN A 296 -13.78 -10.97 -9.08
CA ASN A 296 -14.25 -12.31 -8.70
C ASN A 296 -15.45 -12.20 -7.75
N LYS A 297 -16.64 -11.96 -8.31
CA LYS A 297 -17.89 -12.18 -7.56
C LYS A 297 -18.02 -13.68 -7.26
N ARG A 298 -18.32 -14.02 -6.01
CA ARG A 298 -18.96 -15.31 -5.70
C ARG A 298 -20.39 -15.29 -6.21
#